data_AF-A0A6N9R7J2-F1
#
_entry.id   AF-A0A6N9R7J2-F1
#
_cell.length_a   1.000
_cell.length_b   1.000
_cell.length_c   1.000
_cell.angle_alpha   90.00
_cell.angle_beta   90.00
_cell.angle_gamma   90.00
#
_symmetry.space_group_name_H-M   'P 1'
#
loop_
_entity.id
_entity.type
_entity.pdbx_description
1 polymer ?
#
loop_
_entity_poly.entity_id
_entity_poly.type
_entity_poly.pdbx_seq_one_letter_code
_entity_poly.pdbx_strand_id
1 'polypeptide(L)' 'MSVAHYENFPVASFLLPRAFRSAVVAIYRFARAADDLADEGDASAAARLAALDGYSRALDAIAGDNPPTGAPFAELA' A
#
# COMPACT_ATOMS: atom_id res chain seq x y z
N MET A 1 -11.43 -19.67 -14.21
CA MET A 1 -10.48 -18.55 -14.13
C MET A 1 -10.01 -18.48 -12.70
N SER A 2 -8.72 -18.76 -12.49
CA SER A 2 -8.08 -18.99 -11.20
C SER A 2 -8.22 -17.78 -10.28
N VAL A 3 -8.81 -18.04 -9.10
CA VAL A 3 -8.78 -17.12 -7.97
C VAL A 3 -7.33 -16.94 -7.59
N ALA A 4 -6.85 -15.70 -7.70
CA ALA A 4 -5.46 -15.31 -7.53
C ALA A 4 -4.93 -15.75 -6.15
N HIS A 5 -3.75 -16.34 -6.16
CA HIS A 5 -2.96 -16.72 -5.00
C HIS A 5 -2.70 -15.50 -4.09
N TYR A 6 -3.36 -15.40 -2.93
CA TYR A 6 -2.89 -14.63 -1.77
C TYR A 6 -3.50 -15.22 -0.48
N GLU A 7 -2.83 -16.24 0.09
CA GLU A 7 -3.28 -16.97 1.28
C GLU A 7 -2.34 -16.86 2.50
N ASN A 8 -1.46 -15.85 2.59
CA ASN A 8 -0.63 -15.71 3.81
C ASN A 8 -1.29 -14.89 4.93
N PHE A 9 -2.24 -14.01 4.59
CA PHE A 9 -3.02 -13.24 5.56
C PHE A 9 -4.40 -13.03 4.92
N PRO A 10 -5.51 -13.55 5.47
CA PRO A 10 -6.81 -13.15 5.01
C PRO A 10 -7.02 -11.70 5.48
N VAL A 11 -6.52 -10.74 4.70
CA VAL A 11 -6.64 -9.28 4.92
C VAL A 11 -8.12 -8.88 5.06
N ALA A 12 -9.03 -9.71 4.55
CA ALA A 12 -10.48 -9.68 4.74
C ALA A 12 -11.00 -10.88 5.56
N SER A 13 -10.34 -11.21 6.67
CA SER A 13 -10.71 -12.30 7.57
C SER A 13 -12.20 -12.26 7.93
N PHE A 14 -12.82 -13.43 8.08
CA PHE A 14 -14.21 -13.52 8.54
C PHE A 14 -14.41 -12.82 9.90
N LEU A 15 -13.36 -12.83 10.74
CA LEU A 15 -13.34 -12.18 12.06
C LEU A 15 -13.32 -10.65 12.00
N LEU A 16 -12.91 -10.05 10.86
CA LEU A 16 -12.91 -8.61 10.69
C LEU A 16 -14.33 -8.14 10.30
N PRO A 17 -14.91 -7.16 11.02
CA PRO A 17 -16.20 -6.59 10.64
C PRO A 17 -16.16 -6.10 9.19
N ARG A 18 -17.23 -6.40 8.44
CA ARG A 18 -17.28 -6.15 7.00
C ARG A 18 -16.99 -4.68 6.62
N ALA A 19 -17.36 -3.74 7.50
CA ALA A 19 -17.11 -2.31 7.33
C ALA A 19 -15.62 -1.93 7.30
N PHE A 20 -14.74 -2.67 7.97
CA PHE A 20 -13.30 -2.35 8.05
C PHE A 20 -12.44 -3.07 7.01
N ARG A 21 -13.01 -4.04 6.29
CA ARG A 21 -12.26 -4.86 5.31
C ARG A 21 -11.64 -4.02 4.20
N SER A 22 -12.35 -2.99 3.70
CA SER A 22 -11.83 -2.09 2.68
C SER A 22 -10.62 -1.30 3.17
N ALA A 23 -10.72 -0.70 4.36
CA ALA A 23 -9.62 0.05 4.97
C ALA A 23 -8.38 -0.83 5.20
N VAL A 24 -8.57 -2.05 5.70
CA VAL A 24 -7.46 -2.98 5.95
C VAL A 24 -6.82 -3.45 4.64
N VAL A 25 -7.61 -3.67 3.57
CA VAL A 25 -7.08 -3.97 2.24
C VAL A 25 -6.28 -2.80 1.66
N ALA A 26 -6.75 -1.57 1.82
CA ALA A 26 -6.02 -0.38 1.35
C ALA A 26 -4.67 -0.24 2.06
N ILE A 27 -4.65 -0.37 3.39
CA ILE A 27 -3.41 -0.34 4.19
C ILE A 27 -2.46 -1.46 3.77
N TYR A 28 -2.97 -2.67 3.56
CA TYR A 28 -2.15 -3.81 3.12
C TYR A 28 -1.54 -3.57 1.73
N ARG A 29 -2.33 -3.06 0.77
CA ARG A 29 -1.83 -2.74 -0.58
C ARG A 29 -0.75 -1.68 -0.55
N PHE A 30 -0.93 -0.64 0.27
CA PHE A 30 0.08 0.37 0.50
C PHE A 30 1.37 -0.22 1.08
N ALA A 31 1.26 -1.00 2.15
CA ALA A 31 2.40 -1.61 2.82
C ALA A 31 3.17 -2.55 1.88
N ARG A 32 2.46 -3.39 1.13
CA ARG A 32 3.08 -4.32 0.18
C ARG A 32 3.83 -3.59 -0.94
N ALA A 33 3.27 -2.50 -1.47
CA ALA A 33 3.93 -1.73 -2.51
C ALA A 33 5.21 -1.03 -2.02
N ALA A 34 5.25 -0.59 -0.76
CA ALA A 34 6.45 -0.04 -0.15
C ALA A 34 7.51 -1.12 0.14
N ASP A 35 7.07 -2.31 0.56
CA ASP A 35 7.91 -3.50 0.79
C ASP A 35 8.57 -3.98 -0.51
N ASP A 36 7.78 -4.14 -1.59
CA ASP A 36 8.27 -4.49 -2.92
C ASP A 36 9.34 -3.49 -3.41
N LEU A 37 9.16 -2.20 -3.14
CA LEU A 37 10.12 -1.16 -3.50
C LEU A 37 11.43 -1.25 -2.70
N ALA A 38 11.37 -1.69 -1.44
CA ALA A 38 12.53 -1.79 -0.57
C ALA A 38 13.35 -3.06 -0.85
N ASP A 39 12.66 -4.18 -1.15
CA ASP A 39 13.26 -5.51 -1.17
C ASP A 39 13.51 -6.04 -2.59
N GLU A 40 12.67 -5.68 -3.57
CA GLU A 40 12.74 -6.23 -4.93
C GLU A 40 13.48 -5.32 -5.93
N GLY A 41 13.91 -5.91 -7.06
CA GLY A 41 14.54 -5.22 -8.19
C GLY A 41 16.02 -4.82 -8.01
N ASP A 42 16.62 -4.30 -9.08
CA ASP A 42 18.05 -3.95 -9.16
C ASP A 42 18.35 -2.47 -8.85
N ALA A 43 17.37 -1.76 -8.26
CA ALA A 43 17.53 -0.36 -7.91
C ALA A 43 18.65 -0.17 -6.87
N SER A 44 19.45 0.89 -7.04
CA SER A 44 20.45 1.24 -6.03
C SER A 44 19.76 1.65 -4.72
N ALA A 45 20.48 1.52 -3.59
CA ALA A 45 19.96 1.97 -2.30
C ALA A 45 19.50 3.43 -2.32
N ALA A 46 20.22 4.32 -3.02
CA ALA A 46 19.83 5.72 -3.18
C ALA A 46 18.52 5.89 -3.96
N ALA A 47 18.30 5.09 -5.01
CA ALA A 47 17.06 5.12 -5.77
C ALA A 47 15.86 4.60 -4.95
N ARG A 48 16.07 3.55 -4.15
CA ARG A 48 15.05 3.03 -3.22
C ARG A 48 14.66 4.07 -2.17
N LEU A 49 15.64 4.71 -1.54
CA LEU A 49 15.40 5.78 -0.57
C LEU A 49 14.64 6.96 -1.19
N ALA A 50 15.04 7.42 -2.39
CA ALA A 50 14.35 8.51 -3.08
C ALA A 50 12.88 8.16 -3.41
N ALA A 51 12.60 6.89 -3.73
CA ALA A 51 11.26 6.42 -3.99
C ALA A 51 10.42 6.30 -2.70
N LEU A 52 11.01 5.84 -1.58
CA LEU A 52 10.37 5.81 -0.27
C LEU A 52 10.09 7.22 0.29
N ASP A 53 10.97 8.19 0.00
CA ASP A 53 10.71 9.61 0.29
C ASP A 53 9.51 10.13 -0.54
N GLY A 54 9.31 9.62 -1.76
CA GLY A 54 8.11 9.85 -2.55
C GLY A 54 6.85 9.32 -1.85
N TYR A 55 6.91 8.12 -1.29
CA TYR A 55 5.82 7.52 -0.52
C TYR A 55 5.49 8.34 0.73
N SER A 56 6.50 8.79 1.48
CA SER A 56 6.29 9.60 2.68
C SER A 56 5.60 10.93 2.35
N ARG A 57 6.06 11.65 1.31
CA ARG A 57 5.42 12.89 0.85
C ARG A 57 3.98 12.70 0.39
N ALA A 58 3.66 11.55 -0.20
CA ALA A 58 2.31 11.22 -0.61
C ALA A 58 1.38 10.99 0.61
N LEU A 59 1.89 10.39 1.69
CA LEU A 59 1.16 10.31 2.97
C LEU A 59 0.94 11.68 3.60
N ASP A 60 1.97 12.54 3.60
CA ASP A 60 1.84 13.92 4.10
C ASP A 60 0.78 14.70 3.32
N ALA A 61 0.69 14.48 2.00
CA ALA A 61 -0.31 15.12 1.15
C ALA A 61 -1.74 14.66 1.49
N ILE A 62 -1.94 13.38 1.83
CA ILE A 62 -3.23 12.88 2.34
C ILE A 62 -3.59 13.56 3.67
N ALA A 63 -2.63 13.66 4.60
CA ALA A 63 -2.85 14.33 5.88
C ALA A 63 -3.15 15.83 5.73
N GLY A 64 -2.71 16.45 4.63
CA GLY A 64 -3.01 17.83 4.26
C GLY A 64 -4.24 18.02 3.36
N ASP A 65 -5.16 17.05 3.30
CA ASP A 65 -6.38 17.06 2.48
C ASP A 65 -6.13 17.27 0.97
N ASN A 66 -4.94 16.88 0.47
CA ASN A 66 -4.57 16.93 -0.95
C ASN A 66 -4.10 15.55 -1.44
N PRO A 67 -4.99 14.53 -1.43
CA PRO A 67 -4.57 13.17 -1.68
C PRO A 67 -4.14 12.96 -3.14
N PRO A 68 -3.05 12.21 -3.37
CA PRO A 68 -2.67 11.79 -4.71
C PRO A 68 -3.74 10.89 -5.34
N THR A 69 -3.99 11.04 -6.63
CA THR A 69 -5.01 10.28 -7.37
C THR A 69 -4.57 8.88 -7.81
N GLY A 70 -3.29 8.52 -7.64
CA GLY A 70 -2.76 7.21 -8.04
C GLY A 70 -2.85 6.16 -6.93
N ALA A 71 -3.00 4.89 -7.30
CA ALA A 71 -2.79 3.78 -6.39
C ALA A 71 -1.31 3.75 -5.89
N PRO A 72 -1.04 3.30 -4.65
CA PRO A 72 -2.02 2.86 -3.64
C PRO A 72 -2.64 4.01 -2.81
N PHE A 73 -2.28 5.27 -3.06
CA PHE A 73 -2.64 6.42 -2.21
C PHE A 73 -4.11 6.85 -2.30
N ALA A 74 -4.73 6.73 -3.47
CA ALA A 74 -6.15 7.08 -3.65
C ALA A 74 -7.10 6.23 -2.79
N GLU A 75 -6.69 5.02 -2.41
CA GLU A 75 -7.48 4.12 -1.55
C GLU A 75 -7.26 4.40 -0.05
N LEU A 76 -6.30 5.25 0.30
CA LEU A 76 -5.95 5.61 1.68
C LEU A 76 -6.56 6.93 2.15
N ALA A 77 -7.04 7.76 1.23
CA ALA A 77 -7.67 9.05 1.49
C ALA A 77 -9.19 8.92 1.66
#